data_AF-A0A7C5DU00-F1
#
_entry.id   AF-A0A7C5DU00-F1
#
_cell.length_a   1.000
_cell.length_b   1.000
_cell.length_c   1.000
_cell.angle_alpha   90.00
_cell.angle_beta   90.00
_cell.angle_gamma   90.00
#
_symmetry.space_group_name_H-M   'P 1'
#
loop_
_entity.id
_entity.type
_entity.pdbx_description
1 polymer ?
#
loop_
_entity_poly.entity_id
_entity_poly.type
_entity_poly.pdbx_seq_one_letter_code
_entity_poly.pdbx_strand_id
1 'polypeptide(L)'
;FYLYVDEFQNLATETFENLLAESRKYGLCLNLSHQYIGQLLPRVFSSVLGNSGTIIVFRVSGEDGKKLELEMAPVFKVNDMINLGIRQFYIKMTIDGETYDPFSAETLKVLQPPHKSFRKEIIEQSREKYALPVSEVKRLMTEDEKMIKRSAEEKEIIEGKKGENENKNIEPLV
;
A
#
# COMPACT_ATOMS: atom_id res chain seq x y z
N PHE A 1 20.31 2.25 17.05
CA PHE A 1 20.05 2.08 15.59
C PHE A 1 18.59 2.44 15.32
N TYR A 2 18.24 3.05 14.19
CA TYR A 2 16.85 3.42 13.85
C TYR A 2 16.33 2.51 12.75
N LEU A 3 15.19 1.86 12.99
CA LEU A 3 14.48 1.05 12.00
C LEU A 3 13.15 1.72 11.68
N TYR A 4 12.92 1.97 10.40
CA TYR A 4 11.67 2.50 9.88
C TYR A 4 10.95 1.39 9.14
N VAL A 5 9.73 1.11 9.57
CA VAL A 5 8.89 0.06 9.00
C VAL A 5 7.60 0.70 8.52
N ASP A 6 7.48 0.78 7.20
CA ASP A 6 6.25 1.23 6.58
C ASP A 6 5.34 0.04 6.26
N GLU A 7 4.02 0.31 6.26
CA GLU A 7 2.98 -0.72 6.14
C GLU A 7 3.21 -1.89 7.12
N PHE A 8 3.39 -1.54 8.40
CA PHE A 8 3.76 -2.46 9.48
C PHE A 8 2.89 -3.71 9.56
N GLN A 9 1.62 -3.64 9.17
CA GLN A 9 0.73 -4.81 9.12
C GLN A 9 1.26 -5.97 8.26
N ASN A 10 2.10 -5.69 7.26
CA ASN A 10 2.72 -6.73 6.43
C ASN A 10 3.78 -7.54 7.19
N LEU A 11 4.28 -7.01 8.30
CA LEU A 11 5.33 -7.61 9.13
C LEU A 11 4.84 -7.94 10.55
N ALA A 12 3.60 -7.58 10.88
CA ALA A 12 2.97 -7.71 12.20
C ALA A 12 2.63 -9.17 12.54
N THR A 13 3.66 -9.99 12.70
CA THR A 13 3.59 -11.38 13.17
C THR A 13 3.78 -11.47 14.69
N GLU A 14 3.46 -12.61 15.30
CA GLU A 14 3.70 -12.83 16.74
C GLU A 14 5.18 -12.66 17.13
N THR A 15 6.11 -13.00 16.24
CA THR A 15 7.55 -12.79 16.45
C THR A 15 7.91 -11.31 16.62
N PHE A 16 7.17 -10.41 15.96
CA PHE A 16 7.38 -8.97 16.07
C PHE A 16 6.98 -8.41 17.44
N GLU A 17 6.05 -9.06 18.15
CA GLU A 17 5.70 -8.70 19.53
C GLU A 17 6.92 -8.82 20.45
N ASN A 18 7.65 -9.94 20.33
CA ASN A 18 8.88 -10.16 21.10
C ASN A 18 9.95 -9.12 20.75
N LEU A 19 10.10 -8.80 19.45
CA LEU A 19 11.05 -7.77 19.01
C LEU A 19 10.70 -6.39 19.58
N LEU A 20 9.42 -6.02 19.66
CA LEU A 20 8.97 -4.76 20.25
C LEU A 20 9.31 -4.68 21.74
N ALA A 21 8.99 -5.75 22.48
CA ALA A 21 9.25 -5.83 23.92
C ALA A 21 10.76 -5.83 24.25
N GLU A 22 11.60 -6.41 23.40
CA GLU A 22 13.05 -6.51 23.64
C GLU A 22 13.88 -5.41 22.97
N SER A 23 13.27 -4.57 22.13
CA SER A 23 13.95 -3.52 21.35
C SER A 23 14.92 -2.66 22.16
N ARG A 24 14.59 -2.34 23.41
CA ARG A 24 15.44 -1.57 24.34
C ARG A 24 16.77 -2.27 24.66
N LYS A 25 16.77 -3.60 24.82
CA LYS A 25 17.99 -4.40 25.10
C LYS A 25 19.01 -4.28 23.97
N TYR A 26 18.51 -4.15 22.74
CA TYR A 26 19.32 -4.07 21.52
C TYR A 26 19.62 -2.63 21.08
N GLY A 27 19.19 -1.61 21.85
CA GLY A 27 19.36 -0.20 21.46
C GLY A 27 18.66 0.15 20.15
N LEU A 28 17.55 -0.53 19.85
CA LEU A 28 16.78 -0.38 18.62
C LEU A 28 15.66 0.66 18.83
N CYS A 29 15.67 1.71 18.03
CA CYS A 29 14.57 2.68 17.94
C CYS A 29 13.70 2.29 16.75
N LEU A 30 12.44 1.93 17.03
CA LEU A 30 11.48 1.47 16.04
C LEU A 30 10.52 2.61 15.68
N ASN A 31 10.35 2.84 14.38
CA ASN A 31 9.37 3.76 13.82
C ASN A 31 8.44 2.93 12.95
N LEU A 32 7.19 2.78 13.39
CA LEU A 32 6.20 1.94 12.73
C LEU A 32 5.09 2.81 12.16
N SER A 33 4.81 2.70 10.85
CA SER A 33 3.65 3.31 10.22
C SER A 33 2.69 2.24 9.70
N HIS A 34 1.39 2.49 9.89
CA HIS A 34 0.31 1.66 9.34
C HIS A 34 -0.93 2.53 9.10
N GLN A 35 -1.83 2.08 8.22
CA GLN A 35 -2.99 2.86 7.82
C GLN A 35 -4.27 2.49 8.58
N TYR A 36 -4.49 1.19 8.82
CA TYR A 36 -5.73 0.69 9.43
C TYR A 36 -5.40 -0.18 10.65
N ILE A 37 -5.99 0.11 11.81
CA ILE A 37 -5.76 -0.72 13.02
C ILE A 37 -6.36 -2.11 12.83
N GLY A 38 -7.46 -2.22 12.09
CA GLY A 38 -8.13 -3.51 11.81
C GLY A 38 -7.28 -4.54 11.08
N GLN A 39 -6.16 -4.16 10.46
CA GLN A 39 -5.22 -5.10 9.83
C GLN A 39 -4.26 -5.74 10.83
N LEU A 40 -4.16 -5.22 12.06
CA LEU A 40 -3.28 -5.73 13.09
C LEU A 40 -4.03 -6.72 13.99
N LEU A 41 -3.33 -7.77 14.40
CA LEU A 41 -3.81 -8.65 15.47
C LEU A 41 -3.97 -7.82 16.75
N PRO A 42 -5.09 -7.96 17.51
CA PRO A 42 -5.33 -7.15 18.71
C PRO A 42 -4.18 -7.19 19.72
N ARG A 43 -3.53 -8.34 19.88
CA ARG A 43 -2.38 -8.51 20.77
C ARG A 43 -1.16 -7.69 20.33
N VAL A 44 -0.88 -7.68 19.02
CA VAL A 44 0.23 -6.89 18.45
C VAL A 44 -0.06 -5.39 18.64
N PHE A 45 -1.30 -4.96 18.37
CA PHE A 45 -1.69 -3.57 18.59
C PHE A 45 -1.50 -3.13 20.05
N SER A 46 -1.98 -3.92 21.02
CA SER A 46 -1.77 -3.64 22.44
C SER A 46 -0.28 -3.60 22.83
N SER A 47 0.54 -4.50 22.26
CA SER A 47 1.98 -4.52 22.51
C SER A 47 2.68 -3.28 21.92
N VAL A 48 2.29 -2.84 20.73
CA VAL A 48 2.80 -1.60 20.11
C VAL A 48 2.48 -0.42 21.01
N LEU A 49 1.22 -0.25 21.43
CA LEU A 49 0.84 0.87 22.29
C LEU A 49 1.57 0.86 23.64
N GLY A 50 1.66 -0.30 24.29
CA GLY A 50 2.32 -0.43 25.60
C GLY A 50 3.83 -0.18 25.58
N ASN A 51 4.48 -0.35 24.42
CA ASN A 51 5.93 -0.13 24.27
C ASN A 51 6.28 1.19 23.56
N SER A 52 5.29 1.91 23.02
CA SER A 52 5.50 3.15 22.28
C SER A 52 5.62 4.34 23.22
N GLY A 53 6.78 5.01 23.22
CA GLY A 53 6.97 6.28 23.92
C GLY A 53 6.46 7.50 23.13
N THR A 54 6.05 7.30 21.88
CA THR A 54 5.51 8.34 21.01
C THR A 54 4.45 7.74 20.10
N ILE A 55 3.28 8.37 20.05
CA ILE A 55 2.16 7.98 19.20
C ILE A 55 1.77 9.21 18.38
N ILE A 56 1.75 9.05 17.05
CA ILE A 56 1.35 10.08 16.11
C ILE A 56 0.10 9.59 15.39
N VAL A 57 -0.97 10.39 15.46
CA VAL A 57 -2.26 10.07 14.85
C VAL A 57 -2.61 11.14 13.83
N PHE A 58 -2.60 10.75 12.56
CA PHE A 58 -3.18 11.52 11.47
C PHE A 58 -4.70 11.33 11.44
N ARG A 59 -5.34 11.91 10.42
CA ARG A 59 -6.77 11.68 10.18
C ARG A 59 -7.08 10.19 10.07
N VAL A 60 -8.00 9.70 10.90
CA VAL A 60 -8.42 8.30 10.94
C VAL A 60 -9.94 8.15 10.79
N SER A 61 -10.38 6.90 10.56
CA SER A 61 -11.79 6.54 10.56
C SER A 61 -12.39 6.58 11.98
N GLY A 62 -13.71 6.57 12.10
CA GLY A 62 -14.37 6.55 13.40
C GLY A 62 -14.16 5.26 14.20
N GLU A 63 -13.93 4.13 13.53
CA GLU A 63 -13.61 2.88 14.22
C GLU A 63 -12.21 2.91 14.84
N ASP A 64 -11.22 3.35 14.07
CA ASP A 64 -9.84 3.48 14.55
C ASP A 64 -9.73 4.59 15.61
N GLY A 65 -10.45 5.70 15.41
CA GLY A 65 -10.52 6.79 16.37
C GLY A 65 -11.01 6.34 17.75
N LYS A 66 -11.98 5.43 17.84
CA LYS A 66 -12.43 4.88 19.15
C LYS A 66 -11.32 4.11 19.86
N LYS A 67 -10.50 3.37 19.13
CA LYS A 67 -9.38 2.60 19.71
C LYS A 67 -8.27 3.55 20.20
N LEU A 68 -8.03 4.63 19.46
CA LEU A 68 -7.00 5.64 19.77
C LEU A 68 -7.43 6.67 20.82
N GLU A 69 -8.73 6.87 21.02
CA GLU A 69 -9.26 7.82 22.01
C GLU A 69 -8.76 7.50 23.42
N LEU A 70 -8.58 6.23 23.76
CA LEU A 70 -8.03 5.82 25.06
C LEU A 70 -6.62 6.37 25.30
N GLU A 71 -5.80 6.46 24.26
CA GLU A 71 -4.46 7.03 24.35
C GLU A 71 -4.45 8.54 24.34
N MET A 72 -5.44 9.16 23.67
CA MET A 72 -5.51 10.60 23.46
C MET A 72 -6.41 11.34 24.47
N ALA A 73 -7.10 10.60 25.34
CA ALA A 73 -7.90 11.14 26.41
C ALA A 73 -7.03 11.81 27.50
N PRO A 74 -7.55 12.86 28.16
CA PRO A 74 -8.88 13.46 27.98
C PRO A 74 -8.92 14.56 26.90
N VAL A 75 -7.79 14.87 26.25
CA VAL A 75 -7.62 16.07 25.42
C VAL A 75 -8.37 15.96 24.10
N PHE A 76 -8.24 14.83 23.40
CA PHE A 76 -8.87 14.63 22.10
C PHE A 76 -9.90 13.50 22.14
N LYS A 77 -10.99 13.71 21.40
CA LYS A 77 -12.06 12.74 21.20
C LYS A 77 -12.02 12.17 19.79
N VAL A 78 -12.83 11.13 19.54
CA VAL A 78 -12.97 10.53 18.20
C VAL A 78 -13.26 11.55 17.10
N ASN A 79 -14.17 12.50 17.35
CA ASN A 79 -14.54 13.51 16.37
C ASN A 79 -13.37 14.42 15.98
N ASP A 80 -12.46 14.72 16.91
CA ASP A 80 -11.31 15.57 16.64
C ASP A 80 -10.35 14.88 15.66
N MET A 81 -10.18 13.56 15.80
CA MET A 81 -9.32 12.75 14.93
C MET A 81 -9.89 12.57 13.52
N ILE A 82 -11.22 12.43 13.39
CA ILE A 82 -11.90 12.32 12.09
C ILE A 82 -11.77 13.62 11.28
N ASN A 83 -11.79 14.76 11.98
CA ASN A 83 -11.81 16.10 11.40
C ASN A 83 -10.42 16.70 11.14
N LEU A 84 -9.33 15.98 11.43
CA LEU A 84 -7.97 16.44 11.16
C LEU A 84 -7.78 16.83 9.68
N GLY A 85 -7.20 18.01 9.47
CA GLY A 85 -6.87 18.50 8.13
C GLY A 85 -5.67 17.78 7.51
N ILE A 86 -5.45 18.05 6.22
CA ILE A 86 -4.24 17.58 5.52
C ILE A 86 -3.01 18.11 6.27
N ARG A 87 -2.05 17.20 6.55
CA ARG A 87 -0.78 17.50 7.23
C ARG A 87 -0.91 17.91 8.70
N GLN A 88 -2.10 17.80 9.29
CA GLN A 88 -2.30 17.96 10.73
C GLN A 88 -2.31 16.59 11.40
N PHE A 89 -1.80 16.52 12.63
CA PHE A 89 -1.81 15.32 13.44
C PHE A 89 -1.89 15.65 14.92
N TYR A 90 -2.33 14.68 15.70
CA TYR A 90 -2.17 14.68 17.16
C TYR A 90 -1.00 13.81 17.54
N ILE A 91 -0.27 14.23 18.56
CA ILE A 91 0.89 13.52 19.06
C ILE A 91 0.83 13.44 20.58
N LYS A 92 1.12 12.25 21.10
CA LYS A 92 1.42 12.00 22.50
C LYS A 92 2.84 11.49 22.56
N MET A 93 3.68 12.11 23.38
CA MET A 93 5.07 11.70 23.47
C MET A 93 5.65 11.91 24.86
N THR A 94 6.65 11.11 25.17
CA THR A 94 7.50 11.31 26.34
C THR A 94 8.65 12.24 25.97
N ILE A 95 8.78 13.34 26.71
CA ILE A 95 9.86 14.33 26.56
C ILE A 95 10.65 14.32 27.86
N ASP A 96 11.96 14.12 27.77
CA ASP A 96 12.87 14.09 28.92
C ASP A 96 12.46 13.14 30.06
N GLY A 97 11.77 12.05 29.72
CA GLY A 97 11.33 11.03 30.67
C GLY A 97 9.93 11.25 31.25
N GLU A 98 9.29 12.38 30.97
CA GLU A 98 7.92 12.67 31.38
C GLU A 98 6.96 12.52 30.20
N THR A 99 5.82 11.85 30.42
CA THR A 99 4.76 11.76 29.40
C THR A 99 3.91 13.01 29.44
N TYR A 100 3.84 13.70 28.30
CA TYR A 100 3.04 14.91 28.15
C TYR A 100 1.63 14.59 27.67
N ASP A 101 0.70 15.48 28.00
CA ASP A 101 -0.65 15.46 27.45
C ASP A 101 -0.59 15.55 25.91
N PRO A 102 -1.49 14.85 25.19
CA PRO A 102 -1.56 14.93 23.74
C PRO A 102 -1.74 16.37 23.26
N PHE A 103 -1.04 16.74 22.18
CA PHE A 103 -1.16 18.06 21.56
C PHE A 103 -1.21 17.96 20.03
N SER A 104 -1.64 19.05 19.38
CA SER A 104 -1.73 19.14 17.93
C SER A 104 -0.43 19.65 17.31
N ALA A 105 -0.12 19.15 16.13
CA ALA A 105 1.04 19.55 15.37
C ALA A 105 0.79 19.43 13.86
N GLU A 106 1.68 20.03 13.08
CA GLU A 106 1.62 20.00 11.61
C GLU A 106 2.91 19.45 11.04
N THR A 107 2.83 18.75 9.90
CA THR A 107 4.02 18.24 9.22
C THR A 107 4.85 19.38 8.64
N LEU A 108 6.15 19.13 8.51
CA LEU A 108 7.09 20.09 7.91
C LEU A 108 6.58 20.61 6.57
N LYS A 109 6.70 21.93 6.37
CA LYS A 109 6.46 22.57 5.06
C LYS A 109 7.68 22.30 4.20
N VAL A 110 7.57 21.34 3.29
CA VAL A 110 8.58 21.13 2.25
C VAL A 110 8.53 22.34 1.32
N LEU A 111 9.48 23.26 1.52
CA LEU A 111 9.64 24.41 0.66
C LEU A 111 10.06 23.94 -0.73
N GLN A 112 9.67 24.69 -1.76
CA GLN A 112 10.13 24.38 -3.09
C GLN A 112 11.67 24.44 -3.12
N PRO A 113 12.33 23.43 -3.72
CA PRO A 113 13.77 23.48 -3.85
C PRO A 113 14.17 24.75 -4.63
N PRO A 114 15.29 25.40 -4.26
CA PRO A 114 15.74 26.62 -4.93
C PRO A 114 16.24 26.35 -6.36
N HIS A 115 16.50 25.09 -6.71
CA HIS A 115 16.98 24.70 -8.04
C HIS A 115 15.82 24.57 -9.04
N LYS A 116 16.12 24.79 -10.32
CA LYS A 116 15.17 24.60 -11.42
C LYS A 116 14.64 23.16 -11.41
N SER A 117 13.31 23.01 -11.46
CA SER A 117 12.69 21.71 -11.65
C SER A 117 12.87 21.24 -13.10
N PHE A 118 13.45 20.05 -13.29
CA PHE A 118 13.56 19.37 -14.58
C PHE A 118 12.36 18.49 -14.91
N ARG A 119 11.24 18.67 -14.20
CA ARG A 119 10.05 17.79 -14.31
C ARG A 119 9.55 17.70 -15.76
N LYS A 120 9.52 18.81 -16.49
CA LYS A 120 9.01 18.83 -17.88
C LYS A 120 9.97 18.08 -18.80
N GLU A 121 11.26 18.38 -18.70
CA GLU A 121 12.32 17.76 -19.49
C GLU A 121 12.35 16.24 -19.27
N ILE A 122 12.22 15.78 -18.02
CA ILE A 122 12.15 14.35 -17.68
C ILE A 122 10.91 13.69 -18.29
N ILE A 123 9.74 14.31 -18.18
CA ILE A 123 8.49 13.76 -18.75
C ILE A 123 8.60 13.67 -20.28
N GLU A 124 9.15 14.68 -20.92
CA GLU A 124 9.30 14.74 -22.38
C GLU A 124 10.27 13.68 -22.87
N GLN A 125 11.47 13.57 -22.28
CA GLN A 125 12.42 12.51 -22.64
C GLN A 125 11.89 11.10 -22.36
N SER A 126 11.16 10.92 -21.25
CA SER A 126 10.53 9.64 -20.96
C SER A 126 9.47 9.29 -22.01
N ARG A 127 8.73 10.26 -22.53
CA ARG A 127 7.73 10.04 -23.59
C ARG A 127 8.38 9.75 -24.93
N GLU A 128 9.44 10.45 -25.29
CA GLU A 128 10.19 10.18 -26.52
C GLU A 128 10.80 8.78 -26.53
N LYS A 129 11.32 8.31 -25.39
CA LYS A 129 12.03 7.04 -25.31
C LYS A 129 11.12 5.83 -25.09
N TYR A 130 10.02 6.00 -24.36
CA TYR A 130 9.19 4.88 -23.90
C TYR A 130 7.70 4.98 -24.26
N ALA A 131 7.24 6.10 -24.81
CA ALA A 131 5.85 6.24 -25.23
C ALA A 131 5.70 6.14 -26.75
N LEU A 132 4.56 5.60 -27.17
CA LEU A 132 4.11 5.60 -28.56
C LEU A 132 2.88 6.52 -28.68
N PRO A 133 2.66 7.16 -29.84
CA PRO A 133 1.44 7.89 -30.10
C PRO A 133 0.21 7.00 -29.89
N VAL A 134 -0.82 7.54 -29.23
CA VAL A 134 -2.05 6.80 -28.90
C VAL A 134 -2.70 6.18 -30.13
N SER A 135 -2.61 6.82 -31.29
CA SER A 135 -3.10 6.30 -32.58
C SER A 135 -2.37 5.02 -33.00
N GLU A 136 -1.07 4.96 -32.78
CA GLU A 136 -0.23 3.83 -33.17
C GLU A 136 -0.41 2.65 -32.23
N VAL A 137 -0.49 2.92 -30.92
CA VAL A 137 -0.85 1.91 -29.90
C VAL A 137 -2.21 1.29 -30.20
N LYS A 138 -3.24 2.11 -30.50
CA LYS A 138 -4.58 1.60 -30.84
C LYS A 138 -4.57 0.71 -32.08
N ARG A 139 -3.77 1.08 -33.09
CA ARG A 139 -3.63 0.29 -34.31
C ARG A 139 -2.98 -1.07 -34.03
N LEU A 140 -1.86 -1.07 -33.30
CA LEU A 140 -1.17 -2.30 -32.88
C LEU A 140 -2.09 -3.21 -32.08
N MET A 141 -2.83 -2.68 -31.09
CA MET A 141 -3.80 -3.47 -30.32
C MET A 141 -4.91 -4.08 -31.19
N THR A 142 -5.40 -3.34 -32.19
CA THR A 142 -6.43 -3.85 -33.12
C THR A 142 -5.88 -4.91 -34.07
N GLU A 143 -4.62 -4.77 -34.50
CA GLU A 143 -3.92 -5.76 -35.34
C GLU A 143 -3.61 -7.03 -34.54
N ASP A 144 -3.16 -6.91 -33.28
CA ASP A 144 -2.93 -8.03 -32.37
C ASP A 144 -4.24 -8.77 -32.03
N GLU A 145 -5.33 -8.04 -31.74
CA GLU A 145 -6.66 -8.65 -31.52
C GLU A 145 -7.14 -9.44 -32.75
N LYS A 146 -6.89 -8.93 -33.97
CA LYS A 146 -7.21 -9.62 -35.21
C LYS A 146 -6.34 -10.86 -35.42
N MET A 147 -5.05 -10.81 -35.12
CA MET A 147 -4.16 -11.97 -35.18
C MET A 147 -4.57 -13.07 -34.19
N ILE A 148 -4.93 -12.68 -32.97
CA ILE A 148 -5.42 -13.61 -31.94
C ILE A 148 -6.70 -14.29 -32.40
N LYS A 149 -7.67 -13.54 -32.95
CA LYS A 149 -8.91 -14.10 -33.49
C LYS A 149 -8.66 -15.04 -34.67
N ARG A 150 -7.83 -14.64 -35.64
CA ARG A 150 -7.50 -15.49 -36.79
C ARG A 150 -6.82 -16.79 -36.37
N SER A 151 -5.93 -16.72 -35.38
CA SER A 151 -5.25 -17.90 -34.83
C SER A 151 -6.18 -18.83 -34.05
N ALA A 152 -7.24 -18.29 -33.44
CA ALA A 152 -8.29 -19.08 -32.78
C ALA A 152 -9.21 -19.76 -33.81
N GLU A 153 -9.66 -19.04 -34.83
CA GLU A 153 -10.49 -19.57 -35.93
C GLU A 153 -9.75 -20.65 -36.73
N GLU A 154 -8.45 -20.45 -37.04
CA GLU A 154 -7.61 -21.44 -37.71
C GLU A 154 -7.46 -22.73 -36.87
N LYS A 155 -7.36 -22.63 -35.53
CA LYS A 155 -7.32 -23.79 -34.63
C LYS A 155 -8.64 -24.55 -34.61
N GLU A 156 -9.78 -23.86 -34.53
CA GLU A 156 -11.11 -24.49 -34.55
C GLU A 156 -11.39 -25.24 -35.86
N ILE A 157 -10.97 -24.68 -37.01
CA ILE A 157 -11.13 -25.34 -38.33
C ILE A 157 -10.27 -26.60 -38.43
N ILE A 158 -9.06 -26.61 -37.86
CA ILE A 158 -8.15 -27.77 -37.86
C ILE A 158 -8.69 -28.88 -36.95
N GLU A 159 -9.21 -28.53 -35.77
CA GLU A 159 -9.86 -29.50 -34.86
C GLU A 159 -11.16 -30.06 -35.45
N GLY A 160 -11.97 -29.23 -36.10
CA GLY A 160 -13.19 -29.66 -36.80
C GLY A 160 -12.92 -30.61 -37.98
N LYS A 161 -11.87 -30.35 -38.79
CA LYS A 161 -11.46 -31.25 -39.88
C LYS A 161 -10.88 -32.58 -39.39
N LYS A 162 -10.32 -32.62 -38.18
CA LYS A 162 -9.83 -33.87 -37.57
C LYS A 162 -10.98 -34.81 -37.21
N GLY A 163 -12.11 -34.29 -36.74
CA GLY A 163 -13.32 -35.07 -36.43
C GLY A 163 -14.06 -35.62 -37.65
N GLU A 164 -14.04 -34.92 -38.79
CA GLU A 164 -14.67 -35.42 -40.03
C GLU A 164 -13.86 -36.53 -40.73
N ASN A 165 -12.53 -36.56 -40.57
CA ASN A 165 -11.67 -37.57 -41.19
C ASN A 165 -11.60 -38.89 -40.42
N GLU A 166 -11.94 -38.93 -39.12
CA GLU A 166 -11.99 -40.18 -38.34
C GLU A 166 -13.27 -41.00 -38.62
N ASN A 167 -14.33 -40.39 -39.16
CA ASN A 167 -15.63 -41.05 -39.37
C ASN A 167 -15.83 -41.67 -40.77
N LYS A 168 -14.80 -41.73 -41.63
CA LYS A 168 -14.91 -42.26 -43.00
C LYS A 168 -14.27 -43.63 -43.26
N ASN A 169 -13.70 -44.30 -42.27
CA ASN A 169 -13.07 -45.62 -42.44
C ASN A 169 -13.67 -46.71 -41.54
N ILE A 170 -14.97 -46.99 -41.69
CA ILE A 170 -15.56 -48.23 -41.18
C ILE A 170 -16.43 -48.86 -42.28
N GLU A 171 -15.79 -49.51 -43.25
CA GLU A 171 -16.48 -50.54 -44.04
C GLU A 171 -16.44 -51.87 -43.26
N PRO A 172 -17.58 -52.57 -43.12
CA PRO A 172 -17.61 -53.88 -42.49
C PRO A 172 -17.46 -54.98 -43.56
N LEU A 173 -16.49 -55.88 -43.41
CA LEU A 173 -16.49 -57.14 -44.13
C LEU A 173 -15.92 -58.27 -43.26
N VAL A 174 -16.84 -59.17 -42.91
CA VAL A 174 -16.77 -60.65 -42.80
C VAL A 174 -15.68 -61.26 -41.93
#